data_AF-A0A7C3EUU7-F1
#
_entry.id   AF-A0A7C3EUU7-F1
#
_cell.length_a   1.000
_cell.length_b   1.000
_cell.length_c   1.000
_cell.angle_alpha   90.00
_cell.angle_beta   90.00
_cell.angle_gamma   90.00
#
_symmetry.space_group_name_H-M   'P 1'
#
loop_
_entity.id
_entity.type
_entity.pdbx_description
1 polymer ?
#
loop_
_entity_poly.entity_id
_entity_poly.type
_entity_poly.pdbx_seq_one_letter_code
_entity_poly.pdbx_strand_id
1 'polypeptide(L)'
;MVKRRGRGFVIIEVITVITIIAVLLSLGYSVYKGARLSARVVVASNNLKQVGTALELFNRKYECYPPEGSNLATMLAPFVQNPEVFSNPLASEPTPGQTLSDLYVEPYDVEADSTGHYLTAFVSEDGTTAVVLKTGNIVERVDNLSLPSDPGSIVAILSGMPPSTEPSTPPPSTTEPSTPPPSTTEPSTPPPSTTEPSTPPPTTSEPSTPPPAVPDGTTSGSINLNPNNNNDFEFEMRFNLAGGGELIVITRDQLHDGTADAQGYVGKDKTLYASYILLKPKGNGNQNSLIYTGTFDGKTYNNEALRLENKNRYILTTKDGGTMVVTLYNSKSSRGRAMGKWWIDINAIGAKIQICKCNQTPCVCEPEQ
;
A
#
# COMPACT_ATOMS: atom_id res chain seq x y z
N MET A 1 34.92 -83.03 -12.61
CA MET A 1 34.38 -81.73 -12.15
C MET A 1 35.52 -80.84 -11.67
N VAL A 2 35.77 -79.70 -12.30
CA VAL A 2 36.79 -78.74 -11.83
C VAL A 2 36.17 -77.86 -10.75
N LYS A 3 36.64 -78.01 -9.50
CA LYS A 3 36.16 -77.23 -8.35
C LYS A 3 36.69 -75.80 -8.46
N ARG A 4 35.85 -74.86 -8.95
CA ARG A 4 36.20 -73.42 -8.97
C ARG A 4 36.52 -72.97 -7.54
N ARG A 5 37.76 -72.54 -7.30
CA ARG A 5 38.14 -71.82 -6.07
C ARG A 5 37.39 -70.49 -6.08
N GLY A 6 36.35 -70.37 -5.25
CA GLY A 6 35.75 -69.07 -4.95
C GLY A 6 36.81 -68.16 -4.34
N ARG A 7 37.13 -67.05 -5.01
CA ARG A 7 38.01 -66.02 -4.44
C ARG A 7 37.22 -65.33 -3.33
N GLY A 8 37.66 -65.49 -2.09
CA GLY A 8 37.09 -64.75 -0.96
C GLY A 8 37.34 -63.26 -1.17
N PHE A 9 36.28 -62.45 -1.03
CA PHE A 9 36.38 -61.00 -1.15
C PHE A 9 37.08 -60.45 0.10
N VAL A 10 38.11 -59.62 -0.06
CA VAL A 10 38.85 -59.10 1.10
C VAL A 10 38.07 -57.94 1.70
N ILE A 11 37.92 -57.90 3.03
CA ILE A 11 37.13 -56.87 3.72
C ILE A 11 37.58 -55.44 3.36
N ILE A 12 38.89 -55.22 3.18
CA ILE A 12 39.45 -53.94 2.77
C ILE A 12 38.95 -53.48 1.38
N GLU A 13 38.70 -54.41 0.45
CA GLU A 13 38.23 -54.14 -0.90
C GLU A 13 36.75 -53.69 -0.89
N VAL A 14 35.95 -54.20 0.06
CA VAL A 14 34.58 -53.72 0.28
C VAL A 14 34.59 -52.32 0.91
N ILE A 15 35.42 -52.13 1.95
CA ILE A 15 35.48 -50.88 2.70
C ILE A 15 35.92 -49.72 1.80
N THR A 16 37.00 -49.88 1.02
CA THR A 16 37.49 -48.81 0.13
C THR A 16 36.45 -48.42 -0.92
N VAL A 17 35.73 -49.38 -1.50
CA VAL A 17 34.64 -49.12 -2.46
C VAL A 17 33.50 -48.34 -1.80
N ILE A 18 33.06 -48.74 -0.60
CA ILE A 18 32.02 -48.01 0.14
C ILE A 18 32.49 -46.60 0.52
N THR A 19 33.74 -46.42 0.94
CA THR A 19 34.32 -45.09 1.22
C THR A 19 34.32 -44.20 -0.02
N ILE A 20 34.72 -44.71 -1.19
CA ILE A 20 34.71 -43.95 -2.44
C ILE A 20 33.26 -43.57 -2.83
N ILE A 21 32.31 -44.50 -2.74
CA ILE A 21 30.89 -44.23 -3.02
C ILE A 21 30.34 -43.16 -2.06
N ALA A 22 30.65 -43.23 -0.76
CA ALA A 22 30.19 -42.25 0.23
C ALA A 22 30.74 -40.84 -0.05
N VAL A 23 32.02 -40.71 -0.44
CA VAL A 23 32.61 -39.43 -0.84
C VAL A 23 31.95 -38.88 -2.11
N LEU A 24 31.74 -39.71 -3.12
CA LEU A 24 31.08 -39.30 -4.37
C LEU A 24 29.63 -38.84 -4.15
N LEU A 25 28.86 -39.58 -3.33
CA LEU A 25 27.48 -39.21 -2.99
C LEU A 25 27.42 -37.91 -2.15
N SER A 26 28.35 -37.72 -1.21
CA SER A 26 28.43 -36.51 -0.39
C SER A 26 28.65 -35.26 -1.24
N LEU A 27 29.63 -35.30 -2.15
CA LEU A 27 29.91 -34.22 -3.08
C LEU A 27 28.74 -33.99 -4.06
N GLY A 28 28.15 -35.06 -4.60
CA GLY A 28 27.03 -34.99 -5.53
C GLY A 28 25.76 -34.38 -4.91
N TYR A 29 25.46 -34.69 -3.65
CA TYR A 29 24.23 -34.24 -2.97
C TYR A 29 24.16 -32.72 -2.80
N SER A 30 25.28 -32.07 -2.44
CA SER A 30 25.35 -30.61 -2.30
C SER A 30 25.10 -29.90 -3.64
N VAL A 31 25.80 -30.34 -4.70
CA VAL A 31 25.65 -29.80 -6.06
C VAL A 31 24.24 -30.02 -6.60
N TYR A 32 23.65 -31.20 -6.35
CA TYR A 32 22.30 -31.54 -6.79
C TYR A 32 21.22 -30.62 -6.19
N LYS A 33 21.34 -30.23 -4.91
CA LYS A 33 20.43 -29.25 -4.29
C LYS A 33 20.48 -27.89 -4.99
N GLY A 34 21.68 -27.36 -5.21
CA GLY A 34 21.88 -26.08 -5.90
C GLY A 34 21.33 -26.09 -7.34
N ALA A 35 21.60 -27.18 -8.07
CA ALA A 35 21.07 -27.37 -9.43
C ALA A 35 19.53 -27.41 -9.45
N ARG A 36 18.90 -28.11 -8.50
CA ARG A 36 17.43 -28.19 -8.39
C ARG A 36 16.79 -26.85 -8.04
N LEU A 37 17.40 -26.06 -7.15
CA LEU A 37 16.93 -24.70 -6.84
C LEU A 37 17.03 -23.80 -8.07
N SER A 38 18.18 -23.81 -8.77
CA SER A 38 18.37 -23.03 -10.00
C SER A 38 17.35 -23.38 -11.09
N ALA A 39 17.00 -24.66 -11.24
CA ALA A 39 15.93 -25.08 -12.16
C ALA A 39 14.55 -24.54 -11.75
N ARG A 40 14.21 -24.56 -10.44
CA ARG A 40 12.96 -23.98 -9.91
C ARG A 40 12.90 -22.47 -10.11
N VAL A 41 14.01 -21.75 -9.93
CA VAL A 41 14.12 -20.31 -10.19
C VAL A 41 13.81 -19.99 -11.66
N VAL A 42 14.31 -20.77 -12.62
CA VAL A 42 13.98 -20.58 -14.04
C VAL A 42 12.48 -20.78 -14.31
N VAL A 43 11.84 -21.76 -13.67
CA VAL A 43 10.38 -21.95 -13.75
C VAL A 43 9.64 -20.76 -13.14
N ALA A 44 10.04 -20.31 -11.93
CA ALA A 44 9.46 -19.14 -11.27
C ALA A 44 9.53 -17.89 -12.17
N SER A 45 10.68 -17.65 -12.82
CA SER A 45 10.86 -16.51 -13.70
C SER A 45 9.96 -16.56 -14.94
N ASN A 46 9.73 -17.74 -15.51
CA ASN A 46 8.85 -17.92 -16.67
C ASN A 46 7.36 -17.87 -16.28
N ASN A 47 7.01 -18.34 -15.09
CA ASN A 47 5.68 -18.20 -14.51
C ASN A 47 5.35 -16.71 -14.27
N LEU A 48 6.24 -15.96 -13.62
CA LEU A 48 6.06 -14.54 -13.36
C LEU A 48 5.97 -13.70 -14.65
N LYS A 49 6.69 -14.04 -15.72
CA LYS A 49 6.52 -13.36 -17.03
C LYS A 49 5.13 -13.56 -17.64
N GLN A 50 4.51 -14.73 -17.39
CA GLN A 50 3.14 -15.00 -17.80
C GLN A 50 2.13 -14.25 -16.91
N VAL A 51 2.37 -14.17 -15.60
CA VAL A 51 1.58 -13.35 -14.67
C VAL A 51 1.66 -11.86 -15.03
N GLY A 52 2.85 -11.33 -15.33
CA GLY A 52 3.04 -9.95 -15.80
C GLY A 52 2.31 -9.69 -17.13
N THR A 53 2.39 -10.62 -18.08
CA THR A 53 1.61 -10.52 -19.33
C THR A 53 0.10 -10.53 -19.06
N ALA A 54 -0.36 -11.33 -18.09
CA ALA A 54 -1.76 -11.39 -17.69
C ALA A 54 -2.21 -10.09 -17.00
N LEU A 55 -1.38 -9.47 -16.16
CA LEU A 55 -1.63 -8.14 -15.58
C LEU A 55 -1.77 -7.06 -16.66
N GLU A 56 -0.92 -7.06 -17.69
CA GLU A 56 -1.05 -6.12 -18.82
C GLU A 56 -2.31 -6.36 -19.67
N LEU A 57 -2.68 -7.62 -19.91
CA LEU A 57 -3.92 -7.96 -20.62
C LEU A 57 -5.17 -7.60 -19.79
N PHE A 58 -5.09 -7.80 -18.48
CA PHE A 58 -6.08 -7.40 -17.51
C PHE A 58 -6.28 -5.87 -17.57
N ASN A 59 -5.19 -5.10 -17.44
CA ASN A 59 -5.20 -3.64 -17.53
C ASN A 59 -5.72 -3.14 -18.88
N ARG A 60 -5.33 -3.77 -19.99
CA ARG A 60 -5.89 -3.46 -21.32
C ARG A 60 -7.40 -3.70 -21.42
N LYS A 61 -7.96 -4.67 -20.70
CA LYS A 61 -9.40 -4.99 -20.76
C LYS A 61 -10.24 -4.08 -19.84
N TYR A 62 -9.73 -3.74 -18.66
CA TYR A 62 -10.48 -3.06 -17.60
C TYR A 62 -10.02 -1.62 -17.30
N GLU A 63 -8.96 -1.15 -17.96
CA GLU A 63 -8.30 0.15 -17.75
C GLU A 63 -7.83 0.39 -16.29
N CYS A 64 -7.54 -0.70 -15.57
CA CYS A 64 -7.02 -0.74 -14.22
C CYS A 64 -6.39 -2.11 -13.92
N TYR A 65 -5.58 -2.21 -12.86
CA TYR A 65 -4.99 -3.47 -12.41
C TYR A 65 -5.82 -4.09 -11.26
N PRO A 66 -5.63 -5.38 -10.92
CA PRO A 66 -6.21 -5.95 -9.71
C PRO A 66 -5.86 -5.10 -8.48
N PRO A 67 -6.74 -4.99 -7.46
CA PRO A 67 -6.43 -4.23 -6.25
C PRO A 67 -5.56 -5.03 -5.27
N GLU A 68 -4.93 -4.34 -4.33
CA GLU A 68 -4.11 -4.96 -3.29
C GLU A 68 -4.88 -5.96 -2.41
N GLY A 69 -4.19 -7.00 -1.94
CA GLY A 69 -4.77 -8.10 -1.16
C GLY A 69 -5.77 -8.98 -1.92
N SER A 70 -5.95 -8.78 -3.23
CA SER A 70 -6.83 -9.61 -4.05
C SER A 70 -6.15 -10.90 -4.51
N ASN A 71 -6.95 -11.95 -4.75
CA ASN A 71 -6.42 -13.23 -5.23
C ASN A 71 -6.06 -13.13 -6.72
N LEU A 72 -4.80 -12.86 -7.02
CA LEU A 72 -4.29 -12.74 -8.39
C LEU A 72 -4.56 -14.00 -9.23
N ALA A 73 -4.50 -15.20 -8.64
CA ALA A 73 -4.77 -16.44 -9.37
C ALA A 73 -6.23 -16.51 -9.85
N THR A 74 -7.19 -16.07 -9.03
CA THR A 74 -8.60 -15.97 -9.40
C THR A 74 -8.82 -14.90 -10.48
N MET A 75 -8.26 -13.70 -10.30
CA MET A 75 -8.55 -12.54 -11.14
C MET A 75 -7.86 -12.60 -12.51
N LEU A 76 -6.67 -13.21 -12.57
CA LEU A 76 -5.90 -13.37 -13.80
C LEU A 76 -6.18 -14.70 -14.52
N ALA A 77 -6.94 -15.62 -13.93
CA ALA A 77 -7.31 -16.88 -14.58
C ALA A 77 -7.87 -16.73 -16.02
N PRO A 78 -8.73 -15.73 -16.36
CA PRO A 78 -9.22 -15.55 -17.73
C PRO A 78 -8.15 -15.12 -18.75
N PHE A 79 -6.98 -14.66 -18.28
CA PHE A 79 -5.89 -14.10 -19.08
C PHE A 79 -4.69 -15.04 -19.21
N VAL A 80 -4.77 -16.22 -18.60
CA VAL A 80 -3.70 -17.20 -18.50
C VAL A 80 -4.17 -18.54 -19.07
N GLN A 81 -3.36 -19.17 -19.92
CA GLN A 81 -3.70 -20.46 -20.53
C GLN A 81 -3.47 -21.66 -19.60
N ASN A 82 -2.55 -21.53 -18.64
CA ASN A 82 -2.17 -22.60 -17.71
C ASN A 82 -2.26 -22.10 -16.25
N PRO A 83 -3.20 -22.58 -15.42
CA PRO A 83 -3.34 -22.11 -14.04
C PRO A 83 -2.13 -22.42 -13.15
N GLU A 84 -1.28 -23.38 -13.53
CA GLU A 84 -0.05 -23.71 -12.79
C GLU A 84 1.02 -22.59 -12.82
N VAL A 85 0.82 -21.50 -13.57
CA VAL A 85 1.71 -20.34 -13.46
C VAL A 85 1.59 -19.63 -12.10
N PHE A 86 0.47 -19.78 -11.40
CA PHE A 86 0.27 -19.21 -10.07
C PHE A 86 0.84 -20.10 -8.96
N SER A 87 1.13 -21.37 -9.25
CA SER A 87 1.78 -22.29 -8.32
C SER A 87 3.24 -21.89 -8.09
N ASN A 88 3.61 -21.63 -6.84
CA ASN A 88 4.99 -21.31 -6.46
C ASN A 88 5.90 -22.54 -6.67
N PRO A 89 6.96 -22.47 -7.49
CA PRO A 89 7.86 -23.61 -7.71
C PRO A 89 9.04 -23.62 -6.72
N LEU A 90 9.25 -22.55 -5.94
CA LEU A 90 10.31 -22.43 -4.93
C LEU A 90 9.89 -23.07 -3.60
N ALA A 91 8.62 -22.87 -3.19
CA ALA A 91 8.00 -23.39 -1.97
C ALA A 91 6.63 -24.01 -2.25
N SER A 92 6.20 -24.98 -1.45
CA SER A 92 4.84 -25.52 -1.54
C SER A 92 3.85 -24.63 -0.77
N GLU A 93 2.92 -24.00 -1.48
CA GLU A 93 1.84 -23.20 -0.89
C GLU A 93 0.57 -24.05 -0.65
N PRO A 94 -0.22 -23.76 0.40
CA PRO A 94 -1.50 -24.43 0.64
C PRO A 94 -2.57 -24.09 -0.40
N THR A 95 -2.47 -22.92 -1.05
CA THR A 95 -3.35 -22.47 -2.13
C THR A 95 -2.51 -21.86 -3.27
N PRO A 96 -2.80 -22.13 -4.56
CA PRO A 96 -2.07 -21.51 -5.67
C PRO A 96 -2.14 -19.98 -5.63
N GLY A 97 -1.02 -19.32 -5.89
CA GLY A 97 -0.92 -17.87 -5.95
C GLY A 97 -0.98 -17.18 -4.59
N GLN A 98 -0.70 -17.88 -3.48
CA GLN A 98 -0.73 -17.26 -2.16
C GLN A 98 0.36 -16.19 -2.03
N THR A 99 1.64 -16.54 -2.24
CA THR A 99 2.72 -15.55 -2.11
C THR A 99 2.60 -14.46 -3.18
N LEU A 100 1.97 -14.77 -4.32
CA LEU A 100 1.66 -13.76 -5.32
C LEU A 100 0.70 -12.71 -4.75
N SER A 101 -0.37 -13.15 -4.08
CA SER A 101 -1.42 -12.28 -3.51
C SER A 101 -0.93 -11.54 -2.25
N ASP A 102 -0.24 -12.24 -1.35
CA ASP A 102 0.29 -11.70 -0.08
C ASP A 102 1.38 -10.63 -0.30
N LEU A 103 2.08 -10.66 -1.45
CA LEU A 103 3.12 -9.69 -1.82
C LEU A 103 2.71 -8.75 -2.96
N TYR A 104 1.45 -8.77 -3.39
CA TYR A 104 0.98 -7.95 -4.51
C TYR A 104 0.71 -6.50 -4.09
N VAL A 105 1.31 -5.58 -4.84
CA VAL A 105 1.17 -4.12 -4.72
C VAL A 105 0.56 -3.56 -6.01
N GLU A 106 -0.42 -2.65 -5.90
CA GLU A 106 -1.13 -2.07 -7.05
C GLU A 106 -0.39 -0.83 -7.60
N PRO A 107 -0.43 -0.58 -8.92
CA PRO A 107 0.19 0.60 -9.52
C PRO A 107 -0.36 1.95 -9.04
N TYR A 108 0.55 2.70 -8.40
CA TYR A 108 0.26 4.06 -7.97
C TYR A 108 0.07 5.05 -9.13
N ASP A 109 0.66 4.83 -10.30
CA ASP A 109 0.46 5.67 -11.49
C ASP A 109 0.15 4.88 -12.77
N VAL A 110 -0.56 5.53 -13.71
CA VAL A 110 -1.04 4.91 -14.96
C VAL A 110 0.01 4.95 -16.09
N GLU A 111 1.17 5.57 -15.85
CA GLU A 111 2.28 5.57 -16.79
C GLU A 111 3.09 4.28 -16.62
N ALA A 112 3.07 3.43 -17.65
CA ALA A 112 3.69 2.11 -17.64
C ALA A 112 5.24 2.12 -17.49
N ASP A 113 5.85 3.30 -17.52
CA ASP A 113 7.30 3.52 -17.60
C ASP A 113 7.94 4.06 -16.31
N SER A 114 7.17 4.41 -15.27
CA SER A 114 7.74 4.76 -13.95
C SER A 114 8.06 3.51 -13.12
N THR A 115 9.20 3.53 -12.42
CA THR A 115 9.78 2.33 -11.80
C THR A 115 9.20 2.07 -10.40
N GLY A 116 8.52 0.93 -10.21
CA GLY A 116 8.12 0.44 -8.87
C GLY A 116 6.61 0.42 -8.59
N HIS A 117 5.80 -0.04 -9.54
CA HIS A 117 4.33 0.06 -9.51
C HIS A 117 3.57 -1.26 -9.70
N TYR A 118 4.23 -2.41 -9.68
CA TYR A 118 3.65 -3.57 -9.01
C TYR A 118 4.80 -4.45 -8.61
N LEU A 119 4.75 -4.88 -7.36
CA LEU A 119 5.62 -5.90 -6.84
C LEU A 119 4.76 -7.14 -6.68
N THR A 120 5.28 -8.30 -7.07
CA THR A 120 4.82 -9.59 -6.57
C THR A 120 5.97 -10.59 -6.75
N ALA A 121 5.99 -11.67 -5.97
CA ALA A 121 7.13 -12.58 -6.00
C ALA A 121 6.72 -14.03 -5.73
N PHE A 122 7.59 -14.95 -6.14
CA PHE A 122 7.68 -16.27 -5.53
C PHE A 122 8.85 -16.28 -4.56
N VAL A 123 8.63 -16.85 -3.38
CA VAL A 123 9.60 -16.92 -2.28
C VAL A 123 9.89 -18.39 -1.94
N SER A 124 11.13 -18.71 -1.58
CA SER A 124 11.56 -20.04 -1.15
C SER A 124 11.11 -20.37 0.28
N GLU A 125 11.04 -21.66 0.59
CA GLU A 125 10.55 -22.19 1.87
C GLU A 125 11.39 -21.74 3.09
N ASP A 126 12.67 -21.42 2.87
CA ASP A 126 13.60 -20.86 3.85
C ASP A 126 13.66 -19.31 3.85
N GLY A 127 12.87 -18.66 2.98
CA GLY A 127 12.83 -17.22 2.81
C GLY A 127 14.04 -16.57 2.12
N THR A 128 15.12 -17.33 1.87
CA THR A 128 16.41 -16.74 1.45
C THR A 128 16.47 -16.35 -0.02
N THR A 129 15.60 -16.90 -0.86
CA THR A 129 15.58 -16.71 -2.31
C THR A 129 14.20 -16.25 -2.76
N ALA A 130 14.13 -15.16 -3.51
CA ALA A 130 12.92 -14.73 -4.19
C ALA A 130 13.15 -14.58 -5.69
N VAL A 131 12.09 -14.77 -6.48
CA VAL A 131 12.01 -14.29 -7.85
C VAL A 131 10.88 -13.28 -7.89
N VAL A 132 11.21 -12.06 -8.32
CA VAL A 132 10.38 -10.86 -8.18
C VAL A 132 9.95 -10.42 -9.57
N LEU A 133 8.66 -10.15 -9.72
CA LEU A 133 8.09 -9.44 -10.85
C LEU A 133 7.98 -7.95 -10.48
N LYS A 134 8.49 -7.10 -11.37
CA LYS A 134 8.41 -5.64 -11.31
C LYS A 134 7.70 -5.12 -12.55
N THR A 135 7.24 -3.87 -12.48
CA THR A 135 6.67 -3.10 -13.61
C THR A 135 7.53 -3.17 -14.87
N GLY A 136 6.90 -3.06 -16.04
CA GLY A 136 7.55 -3.31 -17.33
C GLY A 136 7.80 -4.79 -17.62
N ASN A 137 7.14 -5.70 -16.88
CA ASN A 137 7.33 -7.15 -16.94
C ASN A 137 8.80 -7.58 -16.72
N ILE A 138 9.51 -6.84 -15.86
CA ILE A 138 10.90 -7.11 -15.48
C ILE A 138 10.89 -8.18 -14.40
N VAL A 139 11.67 -9.25 -14.59
CA VAL A 139 11.75 -10.36 -13.64
C VAL A 139 13.17 -10.59 -13.19
N GLU A 140 13.40 -10.47 -11.88
CA GLU A 140 14.70 -10.52 -11.23
C GLU A 140 14.76 -11.59 -10.14
N ARG A 141 15.95 -12.13 -9.90
CA ARG A 141 16.22 -13.04 -8.77
C ARG A 141 16.87 -12.22 -7.65
N VAL A 142 16.41 -12.41 -6.41
CA VAL A 142 16.99 -11.85 -5.20
C VAL A 142 17.45 -12.99 -4.29
N ASP A 143 18.71 -12.96 -3.86
CA ASP A 143 19.33 -13.95 -2.97
C ASP A 143 19.75 -13.30 -1.64
N ASN A 144 19.82 -14.11 -0.57
CA ASN A 144 20.13 -13.70 0.80
C ASN A 144 19.07 -12.74 1.40
N LEU A 145 17.81 -12.94 1.02
CA LEU A 145 16.70 -12.14 1.48
C LEU A 145 16.42 -12.43 2.97
N SER A 146 16.69 -11.47 3.84
CA SER A 146 16.38 -11.57 5.28
C SER A 146 14.92 -11.16 5.51
N LEU A 147 13.99 -12.08 5.27
CA LEU A 147 12.57 -11.84 5.47
C LEU A 147 12.23 -11.70 6.95
N PRO A 148 11.76 -10.53 7.44
CA PRO A 148 10.94 -10.50 8.64
C PRO A 148 9.62 -11.24 8.38
N SER A 149 9.01 -11.77 9.44
CA SER A 149 7.78 -12.58 9.39
C SER A 149 6.49 -11.79 9.10
N ASP A 150 6.61 -10.62 8.46
CA ASP A 150 5.53 -9.70 8.13
C ASP A 150 5.59 -9.34 6.63
N PRO A 151 4.58 -9.69 5.82
CA PRO A 151 4.59 -9.44 4.37
C PRO A 151 4.77 -7.96 3.99
N GLY A 152 4.28 -7.00 4.80
CA GLY A 152 4.43 -5.57 4.49
C GLY A 152 5.89 -5.11 4.48
N SER A 153 6.74 -5.74 5.29
CA SER A 153 8.17 -5.45 5.32
C SER A 153 8.95 -6.08 4.16
N ILE A 154 8.41 -7.13 3.54
CA ILE A 154 8.99 -7.80 2.36
C ILE A 154 8.90 -6.87 1.14
N VAL A 155 7.76 -6.20 0.99
CA VAL A 155 7.51 -5.23 -0.08
C VAL A 155 8.54 -4.10 -0.06
N ALA A 156 8.82 -3.51 1.11
CA ALA A 156 9.81 -2.45 1.25
C ALA A 156 11.23 -2.88 0.80
N ILE A 157 11.67 -4.07 1.23
CA ILE A 157 12.99 -4.62 0.90
C ILE A 157 13.13 -4.89 -0.60
N LEU A 158 12.12 -5.52 -1.22
CA LEU A 158 12.15 -5.90 -2.63
C LEU A 158 11.96 -4.72 -3.59
N SER A 159 11.31 -3.65 -3.14
CA SER A 159 11.20 -2.36 -3.84
C SER A 159 12.43 -1.46 -3.69
N GLY A 160 13.41 -1.84 -2.84
CA GLY A 160 14.62 -1.04 -2.61
C GLY A 160 14.41 0.19 -1.72
N MET A 161 13.28 0.26 -1.01
CA MET A 161 12.94 1.35 -0.09
C MET A 161 13.69 1.12 1.24
N PRO A 162 14.38 2.12 1.82
CA PRO A 162 15.08 1.91 3.08
C PRO A 162 14.09 1.53 4.18
N PRO A 163 14.37 0.50 5.00
CA PRO A 163 13.52 0.14 6.12
C PRO A 163 13.43 1.33 7.07
N SER A 164 12.21 1.73 7.44
CA SER A 164 11.98 2.80 8.40
C SER A 164 12.29 2.34 9.83
N THR A 165 13.58 2.16 10.13
CA THR A 165 14.07 2.05 11.50
C THR A 165 14.00 3.43 12.15
N GLU A 166 12.89 3.72 12.83
CA GLU A 166 12.81 4.83 13.77
C GLU A 166 13.68 4.47 15.01
N PRO A 167 14.76 5.21 15.31
CA PRO A 167 15.61 4.91 16.45
C PRO A 167 15.00 5.57 17.70
N SER A 168 14.28 4.78 18.51
CA SER A 168 13.77 5.20 19.82
C SER A 168 14.90 5.69 20.72
N THR A 169 15.12 7.00 20.72
CA THR A 169 16.07 7.68 21.61
C THR A 169 15.27 8.24 22.78
N PRO A 170 15.39 7.71 24.01
CA PRO A 170 14.66 8.26 25.15
C PRO A 170 15.18 9.67 25.46
N PRO A 171 14.29 10.65 25.75
CA PRO A 171 14.70 12.01 26.09
C PRO A 171 15.42 12.03 27.45
N PRO A 172 16.35 12.98 27.68
CA PRO A 172 17.03 13.10 28.96
C PRO A 172 16.07 13.59 30.06
N SER A 173 15.98 12.86 31.17
CA SER A 173 15.27 13.32 32.37
C SER A 173 15.99 14.51 33.00
N THR A 174 15.42 15.70 32.86
CA THR A 174 15.75 16.87 33.69
C THR A 174 15.06 16.77 35.05
N THR A 175 15.83 16.85 36.13
CA THR A 175 15.30 16.95 37.50
C THR A 175 15.41 18.40 38.00
N GLU A 176 14.26 18.97 38.38
CA GLU A 176 14.11 20.30 38.99
C GLU A 176 14.11 20.20 40.54
N PRO A 177 13.95 21.29 41.32
CA PRO A 177 14.82 22.45 41.51
C PRO A 177 15.34 22.55 42.97
N SER A 178 16.24 23.51 43.27
CA SER A 178 16.43 24.02 44.65
C SER A 178 17.04 25.44 44.70
N THR A 179 16.48 26.26 45.58
CA THR A 179 16.80 27.67 45.92
C THR A 179 16.38 27.90 47.39
N PRO A 180 16.61 29.07 48.04
CA PRO A 180 17.41 30.27 47.69
C PRO A 180 18.65 30.29 48.67
N PRO A 181 19.10 31.34 49.41
CA PRO A 181 18.83 32.79 49.44
C PRO A 181 20.15 33.63 49.29
N PRO A 182 20.37 34.84 49.88
CA PRO A 182 20.58 36.01 49.01
C PRO A 182 21.82 36.88 49.30
N SER A 183 22.07 37.90 48.46
CA SER A 183 22.71 39.14 48.89
C SER A 183 22.26 40.33 48.06
N THR A 184 21.94 41.41 48.78
CA THR A 184 21.44 42.70 48.30
C THR A 184 22.58 43.69 48.04
N THR A 185 22.45 44.51 46.99
CA THR A 185 22.82 45.94 47.07
C THR A 185 21.96 46.80 46.15
N GLU A 186 21.85 48.08 46.50
CA GLU A 186 20.87 49.06 46.00
C GLU A 186 21.17 49.68 44.62
N PRO A 187 20.18 50.38 44.01
CA PRO A 187 20.31 50.98 42.69
C PRO A 187 20.94 52.39 42.71
N SER A 188 21.37 52.86 41.53
CA SER A 188 21.63 54.29 41.29
C SER A 188 21.43 54.65 39.82
N THR A 189 20.64 55.71 39.59
CA THR A 189 20.32 56.25 38.26
C THR A 189 20.55 57.76 38.28
N PRO A 190 21.29 58.33 37.32
CA PRO A 190 21.13 59.73 36.93
C PRO A 190 20.54 59.90 35.51
N PRO A 191 20.04 61.10 35.16
CA PRO A 191 19.09 61.35 34.05
C PRO A 191 19.76 61.64 32.68
N PRO A 192 18.99 61.76 31.57
CA PRO A 192 19.52 61.69 30.21
C PRO A 192 20.04 63.03 29.66
N SER A 193 20.82 62.96 28.58
CA SER A 193 21.07 64.09 27.69
C SER A 193 21.06 63.66 26.22
N THR A 194 20.31 64.40 25.43
CA THR A 194 20.08 64.23 23.99
C THR A 194 21.24 64.74 23.14
N THR A 195 21.71 63.95 22.18
CA THR A 195 22.24 64.48 20.91
C THR A 195 21.94 63.50 19.77
N GLU A 196 21.11 63.89 18.81
CA GLU A 196 20.95 63.19 17.53
C GLU A 196 22.18 63.39 16.63
N PRO A 197 22.60 62.34 15.91
CA PRO A 197 22.82 62.53 14.47
C PRO A 197 22.25 61.38 13.63
N SER A 198 21.73 61.73 12.45
CA SER A 198 21.03 60.82 11.53
C SER A 198 21.89 59.67 10.99
N THR A 199 21.28 58.49 10.90
CA THR A 199 21.76 57.34 10.11
C THR A 199 20.63 56.93 9.16
N PRO A 200 20.88 56.63 7.87
CA PRO A 200 19.81 56.24 6.95
C PRO A 200 19.13 54.92 7.40
N PRO A 201 17.84 54.73 7.11
CA PRO A 201 17.13 53.52 7.52
C PRO A 201 17.73 52.29 6.80
N PRO A 202 17.98 51.18 7.52
CA PRO A 202 18.39 49.94 6.88
C PRO A 202 17.23 49.40 6.02
N THR A 203 17.53 49.03 4.79
CA THR A 203 16.62 48.24 3.95
C THR A 203 16.56 46.81 4.47
N THR A 204 15.68 46.55 5.43
CA THR A 204 15.32 45.20 5.86
C THR A 204 14.52 44.52 4.76
N SER A 205 15.21 43.87 3.82
CA SER A 205 14.60 42.83 3.01
C SER A 205 14.33 41.63 3.92
N GLU A 206 13.09 41.46 4.38
CA GLU A 206 12.69 40.24 5.07
C GLU A 206 13.02 39.01 4.20
N PRO A 207 13.63 37.96 4.75
CA PRO A 207 13.71 36.69 4.06
C PRO A 207 12.30 36.09 4.04
N SER A 208 11.58 36.30 2.94
CA SER A 208 10.32 35.62 2.68
C SER A 208 10.59 34.12 2.51
N THR A 209 10.54 33.37 3.60
CA THR A 209 10.47 31.91 3.55
C THR A 209 9.29 31.54 2.64
N PRO A 210 9.48 30.74 1.58
CA PRO A 210 8.35 30.30 0.76
C PRO A 210 7.33 29.57 1.64
N PRO A 211 6.02 29.68 1.37
CA PRO A 211 5.01 28.95 2.13
C PRO A 211 5.33 27.46 2.19
N PRO A 212 5.00 26.76 3.29
CA PRO A 212 5.17 25.31 3.36
C PRO A 212 4.51 24.65 2.16
N ALA A 213 5.26 23.82 1.42
CA ALA A 213 4.70 23.05 0.33
C ALA A 213 3.60 22.13 0.90
N VAL A 214 2.39 22.24 0.37
CA VAL A 214 1.29 21.35 0.73
C VAL A 214 1.69 19.93 0.26
N PRO A 215 1.59 18.89 1.10
CA PRO A 215 1.98 17.54 0.70
C PRO A 215 1.19 17.03 -0.51
N ASP A 216 1.87 16.29 -1.39
CA ASP A 216 1.20 15.61 -2.50
C ASP A 216 0.19 14.57 -1.99
N GLY A 217 -0.99 14.63 -2.60
CA GLY A 217 -2.19 13.90 -2.21
C GLY A 217 -2.97 14.55 -1.07
N THR A 218 -2.66 15.78 -0.64
CA THR A 218 -3.55 16.49 0.27
C THR A 218 -4.87 16.82 -0.43
N THR A 219 -5.98 16.35 0.14
CA THR A 219 -7.34 16.65 -0.32
C THR A 219 -8.24 17.04 0.83
N SER A 220 -9.11 18.03 0.64
CA SER A 220 -10.16 18.36 1.61
C SER A 220 -11.44 18.88 0.95
N GLY A 221 -12.60 18.56 1.53
CA GLY A 221 -13.88 19.10 1.09
C GLY A 221 -15.08 18.19 1.37
N SER A 222 -16.25 18.65 0.93
CA SER A 222 -17.53 17.96 1.13
C SER A 222 -18.10 17.48 -0.20
N ILE A 223 -18.65 16.26 -0.23
CA ILE A 223 -19.35 15.71 -1.39
C ILE A 223 -20.76 15.32 -0.97
N ASN A 224 -21.76 15.76 -1.74
CA ASN A 224 -23.15 15.42 -1.53
C ASN A 224 -23.48 14.07 -2.19
N LEU A 225 -24.12 13.18 -1.43
CA LEU A 225 -24.48 11.81 -1.79
C LEU A 225 -26.01 11.65 -1.86
N ASN A 226 -26.49 10.57 -2.48
CA ASN A 226 -27.89 10.17 -2.38
C ASN A 226 -28.06 8.63 -2.37
N PRO A 227 -27.97 7.98 -1.20
CA PRO A 227 -28.22 6.55 -1.04
C PRO A 227 -29.62 6.10 -1.48
N ASN A 228 -30.59 7.01 -1.55
CA ASN A 228 -31.97 6.66 -1.95
C ASN A 228 -32.19 6.63 -3.47
N ASN A 229 -31.15 6.89 -4.28
CA ASN A 229 -31.25 6.75 -5.72
C ASN A 229 -31.30 5.27 -6.12
N ASN A 230 -31.99 4.94 -7.21
CA ASN A 230 -32.32 3.56 -7.60
C ASN A 230 -31.13 2.76 -8.20
N ASN A 231 -29.91 3.26 -8.03
CA ASN A 231 -28.69 2.58 -8.43
C ASN A 231 -28.06 2.02 -7.18
N ASP A 232 -28.07 0.70 -7.08
CA ASP A 232 -27.11 -0.02 -6.27
C ASP A 232 -25.70 0.51 -6.60
N PHE A 233 -24.83 0.54 -5.60
CA PHE A 233 -23.40 0.82 -5.78
C PHE A 233 -22.97 2.24 -6.25
N GLU A 234 -23.67 3.29 -5.83
CA GLU A 234 -23.18 4.67 -5.95
C GLU A 234 -22.33 5.14 -4.75
N PHE A 235 -22.09 4.26 -3.76
CA PHE A 235 -21.25 4.51 -2.59
C PHE A 235 -20.69 3.20 -2.00
N GLU A 236 -19.41 3.21 -1.64
CA GLU A 236 -18.75 2.21 -0.80
C GLU A 236 -17.57 2.85 -0.07
N MET A 237 -17.35 2.52 1.19
CA MET A 237 -16.21 2.99 1.97
C MET A 237 -15.65 1.83 2.78
N ARG A 238 -14.31 1.72 2.82
CA ARG A 238 -13.60 0.64 3.51
C ARG A 238 -12.64 1.23 4.53
N PHE A 239 -12.49 0.57 5.67
CA PHE A 239 -11.52 0.94 6.69
C PHE A 239 -10.91 -0.29 7.37
N ASN A 240 -9.63 -0.16 7.69
CA ASN A 240 -8.86 -1.21 8.35
C ASN A 240 -9.05 -1.08 9.87
N LEU A 241 -9.38 -2.19 10.54
CA LEU A 241 -9.31 -2.26 11.99
C LEU A 241 -7.85 -2.20 12.43
N ALA A 242 -7.54 -1.33 13.40
CA ALA A 242 -6.21 -1.23 13.99
C ALA A 242 -5.79 -2.59 14.56
N GLY A 243 -4.70 -3.16 14.03
CA GLY A 243 -4.23 -4.51 14.39
C GLY A 243 -4.43 -5.59 13.32
N GLY A 244 -4.74 -5.24 12.06
CA GLY A 244 -4.85 -6.22 10.96
C GLY A 244 -6.15 -7.03 10.97
N GLY A 245 -7.22 -6.45 11.52
CA GLY A 245 -8.54 -7.07 11.56
C GLY A 245 -9.32 -6.97 10.24
N GLU A 246 -10.49 -7.61 10.24
CA GLU A 246 -11.43 -7.66 9.11
C GLU A 246 -11.72 -6.26 8.52
N LEU A 247 -11.74 -6.19 7.18
CA LEU A 247 -12.01 -4.97 6.44
C LEU A 247 -13.48 -4.56 6.61
N ILE A 248 -13.75 -3.50 7.37
CA ILE A 248 -15.12 -3.03 7.55
C ILE A 248 -15.52 -2.24 6.30
N VAL A 249 -16.59 -2.71 5.65
CA VAL A 249 -17.17 -2.10 4.46
C VAL A 249 -18.51 -1.46 4.83
N ILE A 250 -18.69 -0.19 4.44
CA ILE A 250 -19.95 0.53 4.48
C ILE A 250 -20.42 0.76 3.04
N THR A 251 -21.53 0.14 2.66
CA THR A 251 -22.12 0.23 1.32
C THR A 251 -23.23 1.29 1.24
N ARG A 252 -23.59 1.67 0.00
CA ARG A 252 -24.80 2.45 -0.33
C ARG A 252 -26.03 1.94 0.41
N ASP A 253 -26.21 0.62 0.47
CA ASP A 253 -27.42 -0.01 1.00
C ASP A 253 -27.52 0.16 2.51
N GLN A 254 -26.40 0.03 3.22
CA GLN A 254 -26.29 0.30 4.66
C GLN A 254 -26.53 1.78 5.02
N LEU A 255 -26.34 2.70 4.07
CA LEU A 255 -26.75 4.11 4.23
C LEU A 255 -28.24 4.32 3.92
N HIS A 256 -28.82 3.49 3.06
CA HIS A 256 -30.21 3.59 2.64
C HIS A 256 -31.18 2.99 3.67
N ASP A 257 -30.86 1.80 4.21
CA ASP A 257 -31.67 1.08 5.19
C ASP A 257 -31.52 1.62 6.63
N GLY A 258 -30.46 2.39 6.90
CA GLY A 258 -30.12 2.96 8.20
C GLY A 258 -29.18 2.09 9.05
N THR A 259 -28.69 0.96 8.55
CA THR A 259 -27.77 0.06 9.24
C THR A 259 -26.48 0.77 9.67
N ALA A 260 -25.90 1.63 8.83
CA ALA A 260 -24.70 2.38 9.17
C ALA A 260 -24.91 3.44 10.28
N ASP A 261 -26.12 4.00 10.39
CA ASP A 261 -26.51 4.91 11.48
C ASP A 261 -26.67 4.11 12.79
N ALA A 262 -27.35 2.97 12.73
CA ALA A 262 -27.48 2.05 13.86
C ALA A 262 -26.13 1.47 14.36
N GLN A 263 -25.15 1.32 13.47
CA GLN A 263 -23.78 0.92 13.79
C GLN A 263 -22.90 2.08 14.29
N GLY A 264 -23.41 3.32 14.30
CA GLY A 264 -22.72 4.49 14.84
C GLY A 264 -21.71 5.17 13.89
N TYR A 265 -21.73 4.82 12.60
CA TYR A 265 -20.83 5.40 11.59
C TYR A 265 -21.34 6.73 11.00
N VAL A 266 -22.60 7.07 11.23
CA VAL A 266 -23.21 8.31 10.72
C VAL A 266 -23.34 9.34 11.84
N GLY A 267 -22.86 10.56 11.60
CA GLY A 267 -22.98 11.68 12.52
C GLY A 267 -21.88 12.72 12.33
N LYS A 268 -22.17 14.00 12.61
CA LYS A 268 -21.17 15.10 12.49
C LYS A 268 -20.09 15.06 13.57
N ASP A 269 -20.33 14.32 14.64
CA ASP A 269 -19.42 14.01 15.73
C ASP A 269 -18.57 12.75 15.46
N LYS A 270 -18.78 12.07 14.31
CA LYS A 270 -18.06 10.84 13.96
C LYS A 270 -16.83 11.15 13.11
N THR A 271 -15.74 10.49 13.47
CA THR A 271 -14.47 10.53 12.77
C THR A 271 -14.13 9.10 12.37
N LEU A 272 -14.09 8.84 11.06
CA LEU A 272 -13.75 7.54 10.48
C LEU A 272 -12.41 7.66 9.75
N TYR A 273 -11.64 6.57 9.70
CA TYR A 273 -10.35 6.51 9.02
C TYR A 273 -10.45 5.55 7.85
N ALA A 274 -10.78 6.05 6.67
CA ALA A 274 -10.95 5.24 5.47
C ALA A 274 -9.59 4.89 4.83
N SER A 275 -9.48 3.69 4.28
CA SER A 275 -8.41 3.31 3.34
C SER A 275 -8.85 3.45 1.88
N TYR A 276 -10.16 3.32 1.63
CA TYR A 276 -10.77 3.40 0.30
C TYR A 276 -12.16 4.04 0.37
N ILE A 277 -12.47 4.91 -0.59
CA ILE A 277 -13.82 5.44 -0.83
C ILE A 277 -14.14 5.36 -2.31
N LEU A 278 -15.22 4.67 -2.67
CA LEU A 278 -15.91 4.81 -3.95
C LEU A 278 -17.16 5.65 -3.74
N LEU A 279 -17.36 6.70 -4.53
CA LEU A 279 -18.56 7.52 -4.46
C LEU A 279 -19.01 8.04 -5.82
N LYS A 280 -20.30 8.37 -5.92
CA LYS A 280 -20.86 9.14 -7.03
C LYS A 280 -21.47 10.45 -6.53
N PRO A 281 -20.92 11.62 -6.93
CA PRO A 281 -21.44 12.90 -6.51
C PRO A 281 -22.88 13.15 -6.99
N LYS A 282 -23.67 13.83 -6.17
CA LYS A 282 -25.08 14.19 -6.44
C LYS A 282 -25.35 15.66 -6.12
N GLY A 283 -26.49 16.20 -6.56
CA GLY A 283 -26.83 17.62 -6.38
C GLY A 283 -26.48 18.47 -7.60
N ASN A 284 -26.42 19.80 -7.47
CA ASN A 284 -26.20 20.71 -8.60
C ASN A 284 -24.90 21.51 -8.46
N GLY A 285 -24.17 21.65 -9.56
CA GLY A 285 -23.12 22.66 -9.70
C GLY A 285 -21.91 22.45 -8.78
N ASN A 286 -21.41 23.56 -8.21
CA ASN A 286 -20.15 23.63 -7.44
C ASN A 286 -20.23 22.97 -6.04
N GLN A 287 -21.21 22.11 -5.79
CA GLN A 287 -21.43 21.47 -4.49
C GLN A 287 -20.49 20.29 -4.21
N ASN A 288 -19.90 19.73 -5.27
CA ASN A 288 -19.01 18.57 -5.21
C ASN A 288 -17.64 19.00 -5.72
N SER A 289 -16.85 19.62 -4.86
CA SER A 289 -15.48 20.03 -5.16
C SER A 289 -14.58 19.77 -3.98
N LEU A 290 -13.44 19.15 -4.24
CA LEU A 290 -12.36 18.96 -3.28
C LEU A 290 -11.26 19.97 -3.58
N ILE A 291 -10.67 20.57 -2.56
CA ILE A 291 -9.37 21.25 -2.67
C ILE A 291 -8.33 20.15 -2.74
N TYR A 292 -7.55 20.07 -3.81
CA TYR A 292 -6.61 18.98 -4.09
C TYR A 292 -5.21 19.49 -4.44
N THR A 293 -4.21 18.74 -3.98
CA THR A 293 -2.79 18.87 -4.36
C THR A 293 -2.31 17.53 -4.89
N GLY A 294 -1.90 17.48 -6.16
CA GLY A 294 -1.52 16.25 -6.86
C GLY A 294 -2.04 16.21 -8.29
N THR A 295 -1.87 15.08 -8.97
CA THR A 295 -2.32 14.89 -10.37
C THR A 295 -3.66 14.17 -10.43
N PHE A 296 -4.55 14.62 -11.31
CA PHE A 296 -5.84 14.01 -11.61
C PHE A 296 -6.13 14.16 -13.11
N ASP A 297 -6.43 13.05 -13.80
CA ASP A 297 -6.77 12.99 -15.23
C ASP A 297 -5.79 13.75 -16.14
N GLY A 298 -4.48 13.58 -15.88
CA GLY A 298 -3.38 14.24 -16.61
C GLY A 298 -3.18 15.73 -16.28
N LYS A 299 -3.99 16.34 -15.40
CA LYS A 299 -3.80 17.71 -14.90
C LYS A 299 -3.23 17.71 -13.49
N THR A 300 -2.21 18.51 -13.24
CA THR A 300 -1.72 18.83 -11.88
C THR A 300 -2.58 19.92 -11.23
N TYR A 301 -2.89 19.73 -9.95
CA TYR A 301 -3.58 20.65 -9.05
C TYR A 301 -2.63 21.00 -7.90
N ASN A 302 -2.53 22.28 -7.54
CA ASN A 302 -1.71 22.73 -6.41
C ASN A 302 -2.58 23.52 -5.43
N ASN A 303 -3.15 22.81 -4.46
CA ASN A 303 -4.17 23.33 -3.54
C ASN A 303 -5.35 24.01 -4.29
N GLU A 304 -5.76 23.41 -5.42
CA GLU A 304 -6.79 23.93 -6.33
C GLU A 304 -8.12 23.16 -6.18
N ALA A 305 -9.24 23.79 -6.58
CA ALA A 305 -10.54 23.13 -6.58
C ALA A 305 -10.66 22.09 -7.74
N LEU A 306 -10.53 20.81 -7.40
CA LEU A 306 -10.95 19.69 -8.22
C LEU A 306 -12.48 19.55 -8.17
N ARG A 307 -13.15 19.90 -9.27
CA ARG A 307 -14.59 19.74 -9.44
C ARG A 307 -14.94 18.31 -9.82
N LEU A 308 -15.85 17.68 -9.07
CA LEU A 308 -16.34 16.34 -9.35
C LEU A 308 -17.68 16.39 -10.10
N GLU A 309 -17.72 15.82 -11.30
CA GLU A 309 -18.90 15.72 -12.15
C GLU A 309 -19.81 14.53 -11.77
N ASN A 310 -21.10 14.76 -11.56
CA ASN A 310 -22.10 13.75 -11.15
C ASN A 310 -22.28 12.55 -12.10
N LYS A 311 -21.84 12.64 -13.36
CA LYS A 311 -21.90 11.51 -14.30
C LYS A 311 -20.86 10.43 -13.96
N ASN A 312 -19.73 10.82 -13.39
CA ASN A 312 -18.61 9.94 -13.08
C ASN A 312 -18.72 9.39 -11.64
N ARG A 313 -18.18 8.21 -11.42
CA ARG A 313 -17.83 7.70 -10.08
C ARG A 313 -16.37 8.02 -9.79
N TYR A 314 -16.03 8.27 -8.53
CA TYR A 314 -14.66 8.57 -8.10
C TYR A 314 -14.22 7.57 -7.05
N ILE A 315 -12.97 7.11 -7.19
CA ILE A 315 -12.24 6.34 -6.19
C ILE A 315 -11.28 7.30 -5.50
N LEU A 316 -11.20 7.21 -4.18
CA LEU A 316 -10.17 7.82 -3.36
C LEU A 316 -9.46 6.72 -2.57
N THR A 317 -8.14 6.68 -2.64
CA THR A 317 -7.26 5.77 -1.86
C THR A 317 -6.16 6.57 -1.18
N THR A 318 -5.54 6.04 -0.14
CA THR A 318 -4.32 6.60 0.48
C THR A 318 -3.10 5.76 0.13
N LYS A 319 -1.96 6.42 -0.13
CA LYS A 319 -0.64 5.78 -0.13
C LYS A 319 -0.23 5.30 1.27
N ASP A 320 0.80 4.46 1.36
CA ASP A 320 1.41 4.05 2.62
C ASP A 320 1.81 5.24 3.51
N GLY A 321 1.44 5.17 4.79
CA GLY A 321 1.62 6.27 5.76
C GLY A 321 0.71 7.48 5.51
N GLY A 322 -0.11 7.47 4.46
CA GLY A 322 -1.19 8.43 4.24
C GLY A 322 -2.32 8.24 5.25
N THR A 323 -3.17 9.26 5.38
CA THR A 323 -4.36 9.20 6.24
C THR A 323 -5.53 9.80 5.50
N MET A 324 -6.72 9.19 5.61
CA MET A 324 -7.96 9.75 5.07
C MET A 324 -9.04 9.73 6.16
N VAL A 325 -9.25 10.91 6.73
CA VAL A 325 -10.23 11.18 7.77
C VAL A 325 -11.55 11.56 7.11
N VAL A 326 -12.63 10.93 7.57
CA VAL A 326 -13.95 11.02 6.95
C VAL A 326 -15.03 11.26 8.01
N THR A 327 -15.95 12.17 7.71
CA THR A 327 -17.18 12.36 8.49
C THR A 327 -18.38 12.18 7.57
N LEU A 328 -19.17 11.14 7.81
CA LEU A 328 -20.37 10.81 7.04
C LEU A 328 -21.62 11.25 7.82
N TYR A 329 -22.48 12.07 7.23
CA TYR A 329 -23.67 12.57 7.92
C TYR A 329 -24.87 12.80 7.00
N ASN A 330 -26.06 12.72 7.59
CA ASN A 330 -27.27 13.26 6.99
C ASN A 330 -27.53 14.69 7.50
N SER A 331 -27.92 15.60 6.62
CA SER A 331 -28.16 17.01 6.95
C SER A 331 -29.44 17.26 7.78
N LYS A 332 -30.19 16.22 8.18
CA LYS A 332 -31.33 16.33 9.08
C LYS A 332 -30.97 15.85 10.49
N SER A 333 -31.08 16.77 11.44
CA SER A 333 -31.12 16.44 12.87
C SER A 333 -32.40 15.67 13.21
N SER A 334 -32.25 14.56 13.93
CA SER A 334 -33.28 13.82 14.69
C SER A 334 -34.56 13.36 13.97
N ARG A 335 -34.69 12.03 13.81
CA ARG A 335 -35.94 11.24 13.68
C ARG A 335 -36.97 11.74 12.63
N GLY A 336 -36.83 11.30 11.38
CA GLY A 336 -37.93 11.39 10.41
C GLY A 336 -37.65 10.67 9.09
N ARG A 337 -38.59 9.82 8.64
CA ARG A 337 -38.54 9.01 7.41
C ARG A 337 -38.68 9.80 6.09
N ALA A 338 -38.15 11.03 6.04
CA ALA A 338 -38.21 11.89 4.84
C ALA A 338 -36.82 12.46 4.55
N MET A 339 -36.30 12.17 3.35
CA MET A 339 -34.89 12.25 2.97
C MET A 339 -34.25 13.63 3.25
N GLY A 340 -33.18 13.64 4.05
CA GLY A 340 -32.23 14.75 4.14
C GLY A 340 -31.05 14.55 3.17
N LYS A 341 -30.25 15.60 2.94
CA LYS A 341 -29.07 15.49 2.07
C LYS A 341 -27.98 14.70 2.78
N TRP A 342 -27.42 13.71 2.11
CA TRP A 342 -26.28 12.97 2.64
C TRP A 342 -24.99 13.64 2.22
N TRP A 343 -24.02 13.68 3.12
CA TRP A 343 -22.73 14.33 2.89
C TRP A 343 -21.62 13.46 3.44
N ILE A 344 -20.51 13.45 2.70
CA ILE A 344 -19.24 12.94 3.16
C ILE A 344 -18.23 14.09 3.14
N ASP A 345 -17.76 14.48 4.33
CA ASP A 345 -16.63 15.39 4.48
C ASP A 345 -15.37 14.54 4.50
N ILE A 346 -14.37 14.92 3.68
CA ILE A 346 -13.11 14.20 3.50
C ILE A 346 -11.98 15.17 3.83
N ASN A 347 -11.00 14.72 4.61
CA ASN A 347 -9.72 15.38 4.83
C ASN A 347 -8.62 14.32 4.82
N ALA A 348 -7.72 14.37 3.84
CA ALA A 348 -6.72 13.35 3.66
C ALA A 348 -5.37 13.90 3.23
N ILE A 349 -4.32 13.13 3.52
CA ILE A 349 -2.92 13.39 3.16
C ILE A 349 -2.40 12.14 2.44
N GLY A 350 -1.75 12.34 1.29
CA GLY A 350 -1.32 11.22 0.44
C GLY A 350 -2.46 10.49 -0.25
N ALA A 351 -3.61 11.14 -0.44
CA ALA A 351 -4.73 10.59 -1.17
C ALA A 351 -4.56 10.72 -2.68
N LYS A 352 -4.90 9.65 -3.40
CA LYS A 352 -5.02 9.63 -4.86
C LYS A 352 -6.51 9.67 -5.21
N ILE A 353 -6.87 10.45 -6.24
CA ILE A 353 -8.25 10.55 -6.74
C ILE A 353 -8.28 10.06 -8.18
N GLN A 354 -9.21 9.17 -8.52
CA GLN A 354 -9.36 8.60 -9.87
C GLN A 354 -10.84 8.50 -10.27
N ILE A 355 -11.14 8.53 -11.56
CA ILE A 355 -12.48 8.20 -12.08
C ILE A 355 -12.58 6.66 -12.16
N CYS A 356 -13.60 6.06 -11.53
CA CYS A 356 -13.92 4.65 -11.80
C CYS A 356 -14.55 4.54 -13.19
N LYS A 357 -13.85 3.84 -14.08
CA LYS A 357 -14.27 3.60 -15.48
C LYS A 357 -15.09 2.32 -15.67
N CYS A 358 -15.05 1.39 -14.72
CA CYS A 358 -15.89 0.19 -14.72
C CYS A 358 -17.38 0.55 -14.55
N ASN A 359 -18.27 -0.19 -15.24
CA ASN A 359 -19.73 -0.09 -15.05
C ASN A 359 -20.29 -1.10 -14.02
N GLN A 360 -19.50 -2.09 -13.61
CA GLN A 360 -19.81 -3.07 -12.56
C GLN A 360 -19.45 -2.51 -11.17
N THR A 361 -19.88 -3.17 -10.08
CA THR A 361 -19.51 -2.73 -8.73
C THR A 361 -19.39 -3.90 -7.71
N PRO A 362 -18.45 -3.91 -6.74
CA PRO A 362 -17.50 -2.84 -6.36
C PRO A 362 -16.69 -2.39 -7.56
N CYS A 363 -16.13 -1.18 -7.57
CA CYS A 363 -15.17 -0.81 -8.63
C CYS A 363 -13.84 -1.60 -8.48
N VAL A 364 -13.95 -2.88 -8.10
CA VAL A 364 -12.96 -3.89 -8.40
C VAL A 364 -12.82 -3.93 -9.90
N CYS A 365 -11.57 -3.96 -10.27
CA CYS A 365 -11.09 -4.56 -11.47
C CYS A 365 -11.31 -6.09 -11.38
N GLU A 366 -12.56 -6.56 -11.35
CA GLU A 366 -12.90 -8.00 -11.33
C GLU A 366 -13.31 -8.50 -12.72
N PRO A 367 -13.00 -9.76 -13.07
CA PRO A 367 -13.67 -10.41 -14.17
C PRO A 367 -15.14 -10.64 -13.83
N GLU A 368 -16.04 -10.28 -14.76
CA GLU A 368 -17.44 -10.71 -14.72
C GLU A 368 -17.48 -12.25 -14.64
N GLN A 369 -18.13 -12.79 -13.60
CA GLN A 369 -18.26 -14.23 -13.34
C GLN A 369 -19.30 -14.90 -14.24
#